data_AF-A0A2A5DPG7-F1
#
_entry.id   AF-A0A2A5DPG7-F1
#
_cell.length_a   1.000
_cell.length_b   1.000
_cell.length_c   1.000
_cell.angle_alpha   90.00
_cell.angle_beta   90.00
_cell.angle_gamma   90.00
#
_symmetry.space_group_name_H-M   'P 1'
#
loop_
_entity.id
_entity.type
_entity.pdbx_description
1 polymer ?
#
loop_
_entity_poly.entity_id
_entity_poly.type
_entity_poly.pdbx_seq_one_letter_code
_entity_poly.pdbx_strand_id
1 'polypeptide(L)'
;MPADMGAVGDTNIAQRLMDYFQRQSAWLESVQEELKEMPDSLQSDDLDEVIGTTLQWDTRNKALAEEFVVLKKEWDRTEDIPSSDRKAIQALARDVESKVETVRILFEQSAALAGEKSLAMKESLDELKQGRGVLGKYKAPSSPDSSYFDSSM
;
A
#
# COMPACT_ATOMS: atom_id res chain seq x y z
N MET A 1 25.51 42.41 33.28
CA MET A 1 25.13 41.03 32.90
C MET A 1 23.94 41.13 31.96
N PRO A 2 24.14 41.03 30.63
CA PRO A 2 23.01 40.95 29.72
C PRO A 2 22.46 39.53 29.75
N ALA A 3 21.15 39.42 29.97
CA ALA A 3 20.41 38.20 29.77
C ALA A 3 20.45 37.88 28.28
N ASP A 4 21.14 36.80 27.97
CA ASP A 4 21.13 36.16 26.66
C ASP A 4 19.71 35.64 26.42
N MET A 5 18.87 36.48 25.81
CA MET A 5 17.59 36.06 25.24
C MET A 5 17.92 35.25 23.99
N GLY A 6 18.35 34.01 24.20
CA GLY A 6 18.52 33.00 23.18
C GLY A 6 17.26 32.94 22.31
N ALA A 7 17.46 33.14 21.02
CA ALA A 7 16.42 33.26 20.02
C ALA A 7 15.35 32.17 20.14
N VAL A 8 14.10 32.58 20.30
CA VAL A 8 12.89 31.73 20.25
C VAL A 8 12.58 31.35 18.78
N GLY A 9 13.60 31.06 17.97
CA GLY A 9 13.48 31.11 16.50
C GLY A 9 14.02 29.94 15.70
N ASP A 10 14.78 29.00 16.28
CA ASP A 10 15.29 27.84 15.54
C ASP A 10 15.25 26.59 16.41
N THR A 11 14.22 25.76 16.20
CA THR A 11 14.25 24.40 16.72
C THR A 11 15.46 23.69 16.10
N ASN A 12 16.43 23.30 16.92
CA ASN A 12 17.65 22.60 16.50
C ASN A 12 17.32 21.50 15.48
N ILE A 13 17.97 21.52 14.31
CA ILE A 13 17.75 20.55 13.22
C ILE A 13 17.84 19.10 13.70
N ALA A 14 18.69 18.81 14.69
CA ALA A 14 18.80 17.49 15.28
C ALA A 14 17.48 17.03 15.93
N GLN A 15 16.83 17.92 16.70
CA GLN A 15 15.55 17.64 17.35
C GLN A 15 14.45 17.40 16.31
N ARG A 16 14.44 18.17 15.22
CA ARG A 16 13.48 18.02 14.12
C ARG A 16 13.66 16.68 13.38
N LEU A 17 14.89 16.26 13.13
CA LEU A 17 15.17 14.94 12.55
C LEU A 17 14.80 13.79 13.48
N MET A 18 15.05 13.93 14.79
CA MET A 18 14.63 12.93 15.77
C MET A 18 13.10 12.79 15.79
N ASP A 19 12.37 13.91 15.83
CA ASP A 19 10.90 13.92 15.75
C ASP A 19 10.40 13.30 14.45
N TYR A 20 11.01 13.63 13.31
CA TYR A 20 10.70 13.02 12.02
C TYR A 20 10.83 11.50 12.06
N PHE A 21 11.98 10.97 12.52
CA PHE A 21 12.18 9.51 12.57
C PHE A 21 11.26 8.82 13.58
N GLN A 22 10.92 9.47 14.69
CA GLN A 22 9.94 8.93 15.65
C GLN A 22 8.54 8.85 15.03
N ARG A 23 8.09 9.90 14.34
CA ARG A 23 6.81 9.90 13.62
C ARG A 23 6.79 8.86 12.50
N GLN A 24 7.88 8.72 11.75
CA GLN A 24 8.01 7.70 10.70
C GLN A 24 7.98 6.29 11.30
N SER A 25 8.67 6.06 12.41
CA SER A 25 8.69 4.77 13.11
C SER A 25 7.30 4.38 13.60
N ALA A 26 6.59 5.27 14.30
CA ALA A 26 5.23 5.03 14.78
C ALA A 26 4.23 4.77 13.64
N TRP A 27 4.36 5.49 12.53
CA TRP A 27 3.53 5.25 11.35
C TRP A 27 3.82 3.88 10.71
N LEU A 28 5.09 3.49 10.59
CA LEU A 28 5.46 2.17 10.07
C LEU A 28 4.96 1.04 10.97
N GLU A 29 4.93 1.22 12.29
CA GLU A 29 4.35 0.26 13.23
C GLU A 29 2.84 0.08 12.99
N SER A 30 2.09 1.17 12.79
CA SER A 30 0.66 1.12 12.40
C SER A 30 0.46 0.33 11.10
N VAL A 31 1.26 0.64 10.07
CA VAL A 31 1.18 -0.06 8.77
C VAL A 31 1.50 -1.55 8.92
N GLN A 32 2.44 -1.93 9.80
CA GLN A 32 2.73 -3.34 10.07
C GLN A 32 1.56 -4.05 10.75
N GLU A 33 0.85 -3.41 11.66
CA GLU A 33 -0.34 -3.97 12.31
C GLU A 33 -1.45 -4.17 11.29
N GLU A 34 -1.75 -3.15 10.49
CA GLU A 34 -2.78 -3.21 9.45
C GLU A 34 -2.45 -4.27 8.37
N LEU A 35 -1.17 -4.40 7.95
CA LEU A 35 -0.75 -5.43 7.00
C LEU A 35 -0.88 -6.86 7.55
N LYS A 36 -0.77 -7.06 8.86
CA LYS A 36 -0.98 -8.39 9.48
C LYS A 36 -2.45 -8.81 9.45
N GLU A 37 -3.37 -7.84 9.47
CA GLU A 37 -4.83 -8.07 9.40
C GLU A 37 -5.35 -8.17 7.96
N MET A 38 -4.52 -7.77 6.98
CA MET A 38 -4.89 -7.77 5.56
C MET A 38 -5.30 -9.14 4.99
N PRO A 39 -4.68 -10.29 5.34
CA PRO A 39 -5.13 -11.60 4.84
C PRO A 39 -6.58 -11.96 5.18
N ASP A 40 -7.08 -11.49 6.33
CA ASP A 40 -8.48 -11.70 6.74
C ASP A 40 -9.40 -10.72 6.00
N SER A 41 -8.96 -9.48 5.81
CA SER A 41 -9.67 -8.47 5.01
C SER A 41 -9.78 -8.87 3.53
N LEU A 42 -8.77 -9.55 2.97
CA LEU A 42 -8.82 -10.10 1.60
C LEU A 42 -9.79 -11.30 1.47
N GLN A 43 -10.33 -11.82 2.57
CA GLN A 43 -11.40 -12.82 2.56
C GLN A 43 -12.78 -12.19 2.73
N SER A 44 -12.86 -10.96 3.24
CA SER A 44 -14.12 -10.22 3.29
C SER A 44 -14.44 -9.59 1.92
N ASP A 45 -15.68 -9.14 1.76
CA ASP A 45 -16.12 -8.42 0.56
C ASP A 45 -15.63 -6.95 0.53
N ASP A 46 -14.75 -6.53 1.45
CA ASP A 46 -14.36 -5.12 1.63
C ASP A 46 -13.06 -4.73 0.91
N LEU A 47 -13.01 -4.99 -0.40
CA LEU A 47 -11.88 -4.59 -1.23
C LEU A 47 -11.72 -3.07 -1.35
N ASP A 48 -12.82 -2.32 -1.25
CA ASP A 48 -12.81 -0.87 -1.33
C ASP A 48 -12.10 -0.26 -0.11
N GLU A 49 -12.30 -0.82 1.09
CA GLU A 49 -11.54 -0.43 2.29
C GLU A 49 -10.04 -0.69 2.12
N VAL A 50 -9.64 -1.86 1.62
CA VAL A 50 -8.22 -2.20 1.38
C VAL A 50 -7.55 -1.22 0.42
N ILE A 51 -8.24 -0.85 -0.67
CA ILE A 51 -7.76 0.15 -1.63
C ILE A 51 -7.65 1.53 -0.97
N GLY A 52 -8.67 1.92 -0.22
CA GLY A 52 -8.70 3.20 0.52
C GLY A 52 -7.53 3.34 1.48
N THR A 53 -7.26 2.30 2.28
CA THR A 53 -6.14 2.25 3.23
C THR A 53 -4.80 2.34 2.53
N THR A 54 -4.60 1.61 1.42
CA THR A 54 -3.35 1.65 0.64
C THR A 54 -3.08 3.05 0.06
N LEU A 55 -4.12 3.76 -0.40
CA LEU A 55 -3.99 5.14 -0.89
C LEU A 55 -3.63 6.13 0.22
N GLN A 56 -4.17 5.93 1.42
CA GLN A 56 -3.81 6.73 2.60
C GLN A 56 -2.34 6.53 2.97
N TRP A 57 -1.85 5.29 2.96
CA TRP A 57 -0.44 4.99 3.20
C TRP A 57 0.48 5.65 2.17
N ASP A 58 0.17 5.56 0.88
CA ASP A 58 0.96 6.20 -0.19
C ASP A 58 1.02 7.73 -0.01
N THR A 59 -0.12 8.35 0.30
CA THR A 59 -0.20 9.79 0.59
C THR A 59 0.68 10.17 1.77
N ARG A 60 0.62 9.40 2.86
CA ARG A 60 1.42 9.65 4.06
C ARG A 60 2.92 9.45 3.81
N ASN A 61 3.28 8.42 3.05
CA ASN A 61 4.66 8.12 2.67
C ASN A 61 5.28 9.26 1.84
N LYS A 62 4.52 9.78 0.86
CA LYS A 62 4.95 10.91 0.03
C LYS A 62 5.21 12.17 0.87
N ALA A 63 4.29 12.49 1.79
CA ALA A 63 4.45 13.64 2.68
C ALA A 63 5.71 13.51 3.57
N LEU A 64 5.97 12.33 4.14
CA LEU A 64 7.18 12.07 4.92
C LEU A 64 8.45 12.16 4.05
N ALA A 65 8.43 11.63 2.83
CA ALA A 65 9.56 11.70 1.92
C ALA A 65 9.92 13.15 1.54
N GLU A 66 8.92 13.99 1.27
CA GLU A 66 9.12 15.42 1.00
C GLU A 66 9.71 16.15 2.20
N GLU A 67 9.17 15.89 3.40
CA GLU A 67 9.69 16.44 4.66
C GLU A 67 11.16 16.04 4.88
N PHE A 68 11.50 14.78 4.67
CA PHE A 68 12.87 14.29 4.82
C PHE A 68 13.85 14.97 3.87
N VAL A 69 13.44 15.21 2.61
CA VAL A 69 14.28 15.92 1.63
C VAL A 69 14.63 17.33 2.12
N VAL A 70 13.68 18.02 2.77
CA VAL A 70 13.90 19.35 3.34
C VAL A 70 14.84 19.25 4.55
N LEU A 71 14.53 18.39 5.51
CA LEU A 71 15.35 18.19 6.72
C LEU A 71 16.78 17.78 6.39
N LYS A 72 16.96 16.91 5.39
CA LYS A 72 18.28 16.49 4.92
C LYS A 72 19.10 17.66 4.37
N LYS A 73 18.49 18.53 3.56
CA LYS A 73 19.19 19.72 3.03
C LYS A 73 19.61 20.69 4.14
N GLU A 74 18.76 20.86 5.15
CA GLU A 74 19.08 21.70 6.31
C GLU A 74 20.20 21.08 7.16
N TRP A 75 20.14 19.77 7.40
CA TRP A 75 21.18 19.02 8.11
C TRP A 75 22.54 19.13 7.42
N ASP A 76 22.57 18.93 6.10
CA ASP A 76 23.81 18.98 5.31
C ASP A 76 24.44 20.39 5.30
N ARG A 77 23.68 21.44 5.63
CA ARG A 77 24.14 22.84 5.77
C ARG A 77 24.47 23.23 7.21
N THR A 78 24.09 22.42 8.19
CA THR A 78 24.28 22.74 9.60
C THR A 78 25.64 22.25 10.08
N GLU A 79 26.50 23.20 10.45
CA GLU A 79 27.82 22.91 11.00
C GLU A 79 27.74 22.55 12.50
N ASP A 80 28.78 21.91 13.03
CA ASP A 80 28.98 21.68 14.47
C ASP A 80 27.87 20.93 15.24
N ILE A 81 27.06 20.11 14.56
CA ILE A 81 26.07 19.26 15.22
C ILE A 81 26.76 18.31 16.23
N PRO A 82 26.37 18.32 17.52
CA PRO A 82 26.99 17.49 18.55
C PRO A 82 27.06 16.00 18.20
N SER A 83 28.16 15.34 18.55
CA SER A 83 28.34 13.90 18.26
C SER A 83 27.29 13.02 18.95
N SER A 84 26.75 13.42 20.10
CA SER A 84 25.66 12.72 20.79
C SER A 84 24.42 12.65 19.91
N ASP A 85 24.05 13.79 19.33
CA ASP A 85 22.83 13.95 18.56
C ASP A 85 22.92 13.20 17.24
N ARG A 86 24.08 13.26 16.58
CA ARG A 86 24.38 12.45 15.39
C ARG A 86 24.20 10.96 15.65
N LYS A 87 24.68 10.45 16.79
CA LYS A 87 24.54 9.03 17.17
C LYS A 87 23.09 8.65 17.43
N ALA A 88 22.34 9.51 18.14
CA ALA A 88 20.93 9.28 18.41
C ALA A 88 20.09 9.25 17.11
N ILE A 89 20.32 10.20 16.20
CA ILE A 89 19.67 10.21 14.88
C ILE A 89 20.05 8.97 14.06
N GLN A 90 21.32 8.56 14.06
CA GLN A 90 21.74 7.35 13.36
C GLN A 90 21.07 6.08 13.91
N ALA A 91 20.86 6.00 15.23
CA ALA A 91 20.15 4.88 15.83
C ALA A 91 18.68 4.84 15.39
N LEU A 92 17.99 5.99 15.40
CA LEU A 92 16.62 6.12 14.93
C LEU A 92 16.49 5.78 13.43
N ALA A 93 17.42 6.27 12.60
CA ALA A 93 17.41 5.97 11.17
C ALA A 93 17.53 4.45 10.90
N ARG A 94 18.40 3.75 11.61
CA ARG A 94 18.55 2.29 11.50
C ARG A 94 17.31 1.53 11.95
N ASP A 95 16.67 1.98 13.03
CA ASP A 95 15.40 1.38 13.48
C ASP A 95 14.31 1.53 12.42
N VAL A 96 14.19 2.73 11.84
CA VAL A 96 13.25 3.00 10.74
C VAL A 96 13.58 2.17 9.50
N GLU A 97 14.85 2.05 9.09
CA GLU A 97 15.26 1.20 7.97
C GLU A 97 14.83 -0.26 8.18
N SER A 98 15.03 -0.80 9.38
CA SER A 98 14.58 -2.16 9.72
C SER A 98 13.06 -2.32 9.64
N LYS A 99 12.30 -1.31 10.05
CA LYS A 99 10.83 -1.30 9.98
C LYS A 99 10.32 -1.18 8.55
N VAL A 100 10.95 -0.35 7.72
CA VAL A 100 10.66 -0.25 6.28
C VAL A 100 10.83 -1.61 5.61
N GLU A 101 11.94 -2.30 5.89
CA GLU A 101 12.18 -3.63 5.31
C GLU A 101 11.12 -4.65 5.76
N THR A 102 10.70 -4.59 7.01
CA THR A 102 9.61 -5.45 7.52
C THR A 102 8.29 -5.16 6.82
N VAL A 103 7.93 -3.87 6.66
CA VAL A 103 6.73 -3.45 5.91
C VAL A 103 6.80 -3.91 4.45
N ARG A 104 7.96 -3.78 3.80
CA ARG A 104 8.17 -4.24 2.42
C ARG A 104 7.86 -5.73 2.28
N ILE A 105 8.43 -6.56 3.16
CA ILE A 105 8.21 -8.01 3.16
C ILE A 105 6.73 -8.35 3.35
N LEU A 106 6.06 -7.71 4.33
CA LEU A 106 4.63 -7.93 4.58
C LEU A 106 3.77 -7.51 3.37
N PHE A 107 4.11 -6.38 2.74
CA PHE A 107 3.41 -5.92 1.54
C PHE A 107 3.57 -6.90 0.36
N GLU A 108 4.78 -7.42 0.14
CA GLU A 108 5.06 -8.43 -0.88
C GLU A 108 4.27 -9.73 -0.63
N GLN A 109 4.16 -10.16 0.62
CA GLN A 109 3.35 -11.31 1.02
C GLN A 109 1.86 -11.08 0.75
N SER A 110 1.32 -9.92 1.13
CA SER A 110 -0.07 -9.56 0.86
C SER A 110 -0.37 -9.48 -0.64
N ALA A 111 0.55 -8.92 -1.43
CA ALA A 111 0.42 -8.85 -2.89
C ALA A 111 0.42 -10.25 -3.54
N ALA A 112 1.29 -11.16 -3.07
CA ALA A 112 1.31 -12.54 -3.56
C ALA A 112 -0.03 -13.24 -3.28
N LEU A 113 -0.57 -13.12 -2.06
CA LEU A 113 -1.86 -13.71 -1.69
C LEU A 113 -3.02 -13.16 -2.53
N ALA A 114 -3.06 -11.85 -2.75
CA ALA A 114 -4.07 -11.22 -3.61
C ALA A 114 -3.96 -11.72 -5.07
N GLY A 115 -2.73 -11.91 -5.56
CA GLY A 115 -2.45 -12.49 -6.88
C GLY A 115 -2.97 -13.91 -7.03
N GLU A 116 -2.71 -14.78 -6.04
CA GLU A 116 -3.22 -16.16 -6.02
C GLU A 116 -4.76 -16.21 -6.06
N LYS A 117 -5.43 -15.37 -5.27
CA LYS A 117 -6.89 -15.25 -5.26
C LYS A 117 -7.45 -14.77 -6.61
N SER A 118 -6.79 -13.77 -7.21
CA SER A 118 -7.19 -13.25 -8.52
C SER A 118 -7.10 -14.33 -9.61
N LEU A 119 -6.04 -15.15 -9.58
CA LEU A 119 -5.86 -16.27 -10.51
C LEU A 119 -6.97 -17.32 -10.34
N ALA A 120 -7.25 -17.75 -9.10
CA ALA A 120 -8.30 -18.74 -8.82
C ALA A 120 -9.70 -18.26 -9.26
N MET A 121 -10.00 -16.97 -9.07
CA MET A 121 -11.25 -16.36 -9.55
C MET A 121 -11.34 -16.37 -11.08
N LYS A 122 -10.23 -16.05 -11.76
CA LYS A 122 -10.16 -16.09 -13.23
C LYS A 122 -10.41 -17.49 -13.77
N GLU A 123 -9.78 -18.50 -13.18
CA GLU A 123 -9.98 -19.90 -13.56
C GLU A 123 -11.45 -20.31 -13.39
N SER A 124 -12.07 -19.95 -12.26
CA SER A 124 -13.50 -20.20 -12.00
C SER A 124 -14.41 -19.53 -13.05
N LEU A 125 -14.10 -18.31 -13.46
CA LEU A 125 -14.86 -17.60 -14.51
C LEU A 125 -14.68 -18.26 -15.89
N ASP A 126 -13.48 -18.73 -16.21
CA ASP A 126 -13.20 -19.43 -17.46
C ASP A 126 -13.95 -20.77 -17.52
N GLU A 127 -14.04 -21.51 -16.42
CA GLU A 127 -14.85 -22.74 -16.30
C GLU A 127 -16.34 -22.46 -16.55
N LEU A 128 -16.90 -21.41 -15.92
CA LEU A 128 -18.30 -21.02 -16.13
C LEU A 128 -18.58 -20.66 -17.60
N LYS A 129 -17.65 -19.96 -18.25
CA LYS A 129 -17.75 -19.62 -19.68
C LYS A 129 -17.75 -20.88 -20.55
N GLN A 130 -16.88 -21.85 -20.26
CA GLN A 130 -16.83 -23.11 -20.98
C GLN A 130 -18.11 -23.95 -20.79
N GLY A 131 -18.60 -24.08 -19.56
CA GLY A 131 -19.84 -24.82 -19.25
C GLY A 131 -21.06 -24.24 -19.98
N ARG A 132 -21.17 -22.90 -20.05
CA ARG A 132 -22.20 -22.23 -20.86
C ARG A 132 -22.04 -22.50 -22.37
N GLY A 133 -20.80 -22.55 -22.86
CA GLY A 133 -20.51 -22.91 -24.25
C GLY A 133 -20.95 -24.33 -24.61
N VAL A 134 -20.84 -25.29 -23.67
CA VAL A 134 -21.34 -26.66 -23.85
C VAL A 134 -22.87 -26.68 -23.93
N LEU A 135 -23.57 -26.02 -23.02
CA LEU A 135 -25.05 -25.93 -23.06
C LEU A 135 -25.57 -25.25 -24.32
N GLY A 136 -24.83 -24.26 -24.86
CA GLY A 136 -25.14 -23.63 -26.14
C GLY A 136 -25.16 -24.61 -27.32
N LYS A 137 -24.31 -25.66 -27.30
CA LYS A 137 -24.28 -26.72 -28.32
C LYS A 137 -25.45 -27.72 -28.22
N TYR A 138 -26.08 -27.82 -27.04
CA TYR A 138 -27.24 -28.68 -26.80
C TYR A 138 -28.57 -27.94 -26.94
N LYS A 139 -28.56 -26.64 -27.29
CA LYS A 139 -29.78 -25.93 -27.68
C LYS A 139 -30.27 -26.58 -28.97
N ALA A 140 -31.38 -27.34 -28.88
CA ALA A 140 -32.00 -28.01 -30.01
C ALA A 140 -32.10 -27.04 -31.20
N PRO A 141 -31.90 -27.51 -32.46
CA PRO A 141 -32.15 -26.67 -33.61
C PRO A 141 -33.57 -26.13 -33.46
N SER A 142 -33.69 -24.80 -33.41
CA SER A 142 -34.97 -24.11 -33.58
C SER A 142 -35.65 -24.79 -34.76
N SER A 143 -36.81 -25.41 -34.49
CA SER A 143 -37.55 -26.20 -35.48
C SER A 143 -37.53 -25.46 -36.81
N PRO A 144 -37.14 -26.11 -37.92
CA PRO A 144 -37.32 -25.49 -39.22
C PRO A 144 -38.81 -25.21 -39.35
N ASP A 145 -39.16 -23.96 -39.60
CA ASP A 145 -40.50 -23.56 -40.04
C ASP A 145 -40.90 -24.49 -41.18
N SER A 146 -41.76 -25.47 -40.86
CA SER A 146 -42.35 -26.37 -41.83
C SER A 146 -43.53 -25.65 -42.47
N SER A 147 -43.25 -24.54 -43.16
CA SER A 147 -44.19 -23.91 -44.08
C SER A 147 -44.15 -24.67 -45.40
N TYR A 148 -44.69 -25.90 -45.38
CA TYR A 148 -45.17 -26.58 -46.58
C TYR A 148 -46.49 -25.91 -46.98
N PHE A 149 -46.39 -24.77 -47.68
CA PHE A 149 -47.51 -24.32 -48.51
C PHE A 149 -47.50 -25.17 -49.78
N ASP A 150 -48.26 -26.27 -49.71
CA ASP A 150 -48.74 -27.01 -50.87
C ASP A 150 -49.50 -26.04 -51.78
N SER A 151 -48.93 -25.78 -52.96
CA SER A 151 -49.54 -25.00 -54.04
C SER A 151 -49.74 -25.93 -55.22
N SER A 152 -50.67 -26.88 -55.08
CA SER A 152 -51.09 -27.73 -56.18
C SER A 152 -52.30 -27.11 -56.88
N MET A 153 -52.07 -26.63 -58.11
CA MET A 153 -53.08 -26.43 -59.16
C MET A 153 -53.46 -27.78 -59.78
#